data_AF-A0AAV4BR62-F1
#
_entry.id   AF-A0AAV4BR62-F1
#
_cell.length_a   1.000
_cell.length_b   1.000
_cell.length_c   1.000
_cell.angle_alpha   90.00
_cell.angle_beta   90.00
_cell.angle_gamma   90.00
#
_symmetry.space_group_name_H-M   'P 1'
#
loop_
_entity.id
_entity.type
_entity.pdbx_description
1 polymer ?
#
loop_
_entity_poly.entity_id
_entity_poly.type
_entity_poly.pdbx_seq_one_letter_code
_entity_poly.pdbx_strand_id
1 'polypeptide(L)'
;MKILLNAMKYSEHQWEICGDLKVVGILLGMQKGFTKYCCFLCLWYSRATKEHYVKTDWPVREHFLPGEKSISHEPLVLPEKIILPPLHIKLGLMKNSVKALNKDGQVFLYLRQKFPTLSDAKVKEGIFIGPQIKAMLKDEMFLTKMTPVESEAWNAFKTICENFLGNKKDPNYKELVSNLLSSYQHLGARMSLKIHFLHNQLDFFPANLGAVSVEHGERFHQDISKMERNYQGRWDPAMLGDFCWMLKRDNPQVKHKRKARAKLF
;
A
#
# COMPACT_ATOMS: atom_id res chain seq x y z
N MET A 1 -16.09 7.80 -8.73
CA MET A 1 -14.81 7.96 -9.45
C MET A 1 -14.99 8.64 -10.80
N LYS A 2 -15.89 8.17 -11.70
CA LYS A 2 -16.18 8.83 -12.98
C LYS A 2 -16.44 10.34 -12.88
N ILE A 3 -17.30 10.76 -11.95
CA ILE A 3 -17.58 12.20 -11.69
C ILE A 3 -16.30 12.98 -11.36
N LEU A 4 -15.43 12.43 -10.52
CA LEU A 4 -14.16 13.06 -10.13
C LEU A 4 -13.21 13.18 -11.33
N LEU A 5 -13.06 12.12 -12.12
CA LEU A 5 -12.21 12.12 -13.31
C LEU A 5 -12.71 13.12 -14.35
N ASN A 6 -14.02 13.25 -14.52
CA ASN A 6 -14.62 14.25 -15.42
C ASN A 6 -14.35 15.68 -14.93
N ALA A 7 -14.53 15.94 -13.63
CA ALA A 7 -14.25 17.26 -13.04
C ALA A 7 -12.76 17.65 -13.17
N MET A 8 -11.88 16.66 -13.14
CA MET A 8 -10.44 16.81 -13.33
C MET A 8 -10.01 16.81 -14.80
N LYS A 9 -10.95 16.69 -15.76
CA LYS A 9 -10.66 16.58 -17.20
C LYS A 9 -9.63 15.49 -17.51
N TYR A 10 -9.72 14.36 -16.82
CA TYR A 10 -8.74 13.27 -16.94
C TYR A 10 -8.57 12.81 -18.40
N SER A 11 -9.67 12.77 -19.17
CA SER A 11 -9.63 12.40 -20.59
C SER A 11 -8.69 13.28 -21.41
N GLU A 12 -8.55 14.56 -21.07
CA GLU A 12 -7.66 15.52 -21.75
C GLU A 12 -6.20 15.34 -21.33
N HIS A 13 -5.96 15.08 -20.04
CA HIS A 13 -4.61 15.11 -19.47
C HIS A 13 -3.91 13.74 -19.40
N GLN A 14 -4.67 12.66 -19.26
CA GLN A 14 -4.15 11.28 -19.20
C GLN A 14 -3.04 11.09 -18.15
N TRP A 15 -3.21 11.71 -16.98
CA TRP A 15 -2.23 11.63 -15.89
C TRP A 15 -2.04 10.19 -15.40
N GLU A 16 -0.85 9.92 -14.88
CA GLU A 16 -0.60 8.71 -14.10
C GLU A 16 -1.34 8.80 -12.75
N ILE A 17 -1.85 7.65 -12.29
CA ILE A 17 -2.62 7.54 -11.06
C ILE A 17 -1.90 6.59 -10.12
N CYS A 18 -1.35 7.17 -9.05
CA CYS A 18 -0.80 6.42 -7.93
C CYS A 18 -1.91 6.11 -6.93
N GLY A 19 -2.18 4.82 -6.69
CA GLY A 19 -3.31 4.43 -5.83
C GLY A 19 -3.17 3.04 -5.24
N ASP A 20 -3.88 2.83 -4.12
CA ASP A 20 -3.98 1.51 -3.53
C ASP A 20 -4.80 0.56 -4.42
N LEU A 21 -4.57 -0.75 -4.28
CA LEU A 21 -5.22 -1.78 -5.12
C LEU A 21 -6.75 -1.73 -5.08
N LYS A 22 -7.39 -1.21 -4.02
CA LYS A 22 -8.85 -1.04 -3.99
C LYS A 22 -9.29 0.12 -4.87
N VAL A 23 -8.59 1.25 -4.83
CA VAL A 23 -8.85 2.39 -5.73
C VAL A 23 -8.57 1.99 -7.17
N VAL A 24 -7.47 1.27 -7.44
CA VAL A 24 -7.16 0.71 -8.76
C VAL A 24 -8.26 -0.22 -9.24
N GLY A 25 -8.75 -1.12 -8.37
CA GLY A 25 -9.87 -2.01 -8.71
C GLY A 25 -11.15 -1.24 -9.09
N ILE A 26 -11.45 -0.13 -8.40
CA ILE A 26 -12.59 0.73 -8.76
C ILE A 26 -12.37 1.42 -10.11
N LEU A 27 -11.16 1.92 -10.35
CA LEU A 27 -10.80 2.61 -11.60
C LEU A 27 -10.83 1.69 -12.82
N LEU A 28 -10.41 0.43 -12.65
CA LEU A 28 -10.39 -0.58 -13.71
C LEU A 28 -11.67 -1.43 -13.74
N GLY A 29 -12.72 -1.02 -13.02
CA GLY A 29 -14.03 -1.67 -13.04
C GLY A 29 -14.04 -3.10 -12.49
N MET A 30 -13.05 -3.48 -11.69
CA MET A 30 -12.92 -4.82 -11.12
C MET A 30 -13.99 -5.11 -10.06
N GLN A 31 -14.38 -6.38 -9.94
CA GLN A 31 -15.22 -6.88 -8.86
C GLN A 31 -14.55 -6.63 -7.50
N LYS A 32 -15.35 -6.19 -6.51
CA LYS A 32 -14.91 -6.01 -5.12
C LYS A 32 -14.84 -7.36 -4.40
N GLY A 33 -14.04 -7.42 -3.34
CA GLY A 33 -13.94 -8.59 -2.46
C GLY A 33 -12.89 -9.62 -2.90
N PHE A 34 -13.03 -10.86 -2.43
CA PHE A 34 -12.08 -11.95 -2.70
C PHE A 34 -12.42 -12.69 -4.00
N THR A 35 -12.00 -12.11 -5.11
CA THR A 35 -12.32 -12.57 -6.46
C THR A 35 -11.26 -13.52 -7.02
N LYS A 36 -11.65 -14.34 -7.99
CA LYS A 36 -10.79 -15.36 -8.62
C LYS A 36 -9.64 -14.73 -9.42
N TYR A 37 -9.95 -13.69 -10.20
CA TYR A 37 -9.01 -13.03 -11.11
C TYR A 37 -8.79 -11.57 -10.69
N CYS A 38 -8.15 -11.38 -9.55
CA CYS A 38 -7.99 -10.06 -8.92
C CYS A 38 -6.77 -9.26 -9.42
N CYS A 39 -5.92 -9.85 -10.25
CA CYS A 39 -4.86 -9.12 -10.94
C CYS A 39 -5.43 -8.42 -12.19
N PHE A 40 -5.05 -7.16 -12.39
CA PHE A 40 -5.46 -6.39 -13.56
C PHE A 40 -4.50 -6.50 -14.74
N LEU A 41 -3.34 -7.15 -14.58
CA LEU A 41 -2.37 -7.37 -15.66
C LEU A 41 -2.43 -8.79 -16.24
N CYS A 42 -2.85 -9.77 -15.44
CA CYS A 42 -2.96 -11.16 -15.88
C CYS A 42 -4.15 -11.87 -15.21
N LEU A 43 -4.46 -13.07 -15.70
CA LEU A 43 -5.51 -13.94 -15.20
C LEU A 43 -4.99 -14.83 -14.06
N TRP A 44 -4.28 -14.22 -13.11
CA TRP A 44 -3.82 -14.90 -11.90
C TRP A 44 -5.00 -15.50 -11.13
N TYR A 45 -4.99 -16.81 -10.94
CA TYR A 45 -6.04 -17.50 -10.22
C TYR A 45 -5.76 -17.53 -8.72
N SER A 46 -6.35 -16.57 -8.00
CA SER A 46 -6.11 -16.33 -6.57
C SER A 46 -6.46 -17.52 -5.66
N ARG A 47 -7.24 -18.49 -6.16
CA ARG A 47 -7.68 -19.69 -5.41
C ARG A 47 -6.78 -20.90 -5.60
N ALA A 48 -5.86 -20.91 -6.58
CA ALA A 48 -4.90 -22.00 -6.79
C ALA A 48 -3.69 -21.89 -5.84
N THR A 49 -3.94 -22.01 -4.53
CA THR A 49 -2.91 -21.78 -3.50
C THR A 49 -1.68 -22.68 -3.61
N LYS A 50 -1.81 -23.87 -4.23
CA LYS A 50 -0.70 -24.80 -4.47
C LYS A 50 0.25 -24.31 -5.57
N GLU A 51 -0.23 -23.47 -6.48
CA GLU A 51 0.52 -22.99 -7.65
C GLU A 51 1.18 -21.63 -7.41
N HIS A 52 0.81 -20.92 -6.35
CA HIS A 52 1.15 -19.50 -6.17
C HIS A 52 2.66 -19.19 -6.23
N TYR A 53 3.50 -20.01 -5.60
CA TYR A 53 4.96 -19.83 -5.58
C TYR A 53 5.71 -20.58 -6.69
N VAL A 54 4.99 -21.27 -7.58
CA VAL A 54 5.60 -22.14 -8.60
C VAL A 54 5.26 -21.66 -10.01
N LYS A 55 4.01 -21.23 -10.23
CA LYS A 55 3.49 -20.85 -11.54
C LYS A 55 3.69 -19.37 -11.82
N THR A 56 4.33 -19.07 -12.96
CA THR A 56 4.63 -17.69 -13.43
C THR A 56 4.05 -17.38 -14.83
N ASP A 57 3.54 -18.38 -15.53
CA ASP A 57 3.00 -18.30 -16.90
C ASP A 57 1.49 -18.02 -16.90
N TRP A 58 1.03 -17.07 -16.08
CA TRP A 58 -0.39 -16.69 -16.05
C TRP A 58 -0.78 -15.95 -17.35
N PRO A 59 -1.91 -16.30 -17.99
CA PRO A 59 -2.34 -15.61 -19.21
C PRO A 59 -2.49 -14.10 -19.00
N VAL A 60 -2.07 -13.30 -19.96
CA VAL A 60 -2.21 -11.84 -19.91
C VAL A 60 -3.69 -11.46 -19.92
N ARG A 61 -4.03 -10.38 -19.21
CA ARG A 61 -5.38 -9.81 -19.27
C ARG A 61 -5.45 -8.81 -20.42
N GLU A 62 -5.99 -9.26 -21.54
CA GLU A 62 -6.12 -8.44 -22.75
C GLU A 62 -7.35 -7.52 -22.73
N HIS A 63 -8.42 -7.94 -22.03
CA HIS A 63 -9.70 -7.23 -22.07
C HIS A 63 -10.34 -7.06 -20.69
N PHE A 64 -11.15 -6.02 -20.57
CA PHE A 64 -11.91 -5.64 -19.37
C PHE A 64 -13.41 -5.65 -19.66
N LEU A 65 -13.91 -6.77 -20.19
CA LEU A 65 -15.34 -6.93 -20.51
C LEU A 65 -16.16 -7.13 -19.22
N PRO A 66 -17.17 -6.29 -18.93
CA PRO A 66 -18.05 -6.49 -17.78
C PRO A 66 -18.71 -7.87 -17.77
N GLY A 67 -18.71 -8.52 -16.61
CA GLY A 67 -19.26 -9.87 -16.43
C GLY A 67 -18.21 -11.00 -16.57
N GLU A 68 -17.05 -10.72 -17.17
CA GLU A 68 -16.00 -11.71 -17.35
C GLU A 68 -14.84 -11.54 -16.39
N LYS A 69 -14.18 -12.66 -16.03
CA LYS A 69 -12.84 -12.68 -15.39
C LYS A 69 -12.68 -11.63 -14.28
N SER A 70 -13.70 -11.53 -13.43
CA SER A 70 -13.80 -10.61 -12.29
C SER A 70 -13.87 -9.11 -12.62
N ILE A 71 -14.44 -8.75 -13.76
CA ILE A 71 -14.78 -7.37 -14.14
C ILE A 71 -16.28 -7.14 -13.93
N SER A 72 -16.63 -5.99 -13.35
CA SER A 72 -18.01 -5.56 -13.09
C SER A 72 -18.44 -4.36 -13.92
N HIS A 73 -17.51 -3.49 -14.28
CA HIS A 73 -17.79 -2.25 -15.00
C HIS A 73 -16.69 -1.99 -16.03
N GLU A 74 -16.98 -1.12 -16.99
CA GLU A 74 -15.97 -0.63 -17.90
C GLU A 74 -14.86 0.11 -17.15
N PRO A 75 -13.59 -0.07 -17.55
CA PRO A 75 -12.48 0.65 -16.95
C PRO A 75 -12.60 2.15 -17.26
N LEU A 76 -12.37 2.98 -16.26
CA LEU A 76 -12.37 4.44 -16.37
C LEU A 76 -11.02 5.00 -16.81
N VAL A 77 -9.96 4.20 -16.68
CA VAL A 77 -8.57 4.55 -16.98
C VAL A 77 -7.85 3.34 -17.54
N LEU A 78 -6.73 3.58 -18.21
CA LEU A 78 -5.93 2.51 -18.79
C LEU A 78 -4.99 1.89 -17.74
N PRO A 79 -4.77 0.56 -17.74
CA PRO A 79 -3.85 -0.10 -16.79
C PRO A 79 -2.44 0.48 -16.75
N GLU A 80 -1.91 0.91 -17.90
CA GLU A 80 -0.59 1.55 -18.04
C GLU A 80 -0.49 2.92 -17.36
N LYS A 81 -1.63 3.55 -17.01
CA LYS A 81 -1.67 4.79 -16.23
C LYS A 81 -1.63 4.54 -14.73
N ILE A 82 -1.64 3.29 -14.28
CA ILE A 82 -1.62 2.96 -12.86
C ILE A 82 -0.19 2.87 -12.34
N ILE A 83 0.04 3.47 -11.17
CA ILE A 83 1.25 3.29 -10.39
C ILE A 83 0.87 2.65 -9.07
N LEU A 84 1.58 1.57 -8.72
CA LEU A 84 1.43 0.94 -7.41
C LEU A 84 2.45 1.52 -6.41
N PRO A 85 1.99 2.20 -5.35
CA PRO A 85 2.87 2.83 -4.39
C PRO A 85 3.63 1.82 -3.52
N PRO A 86 4.93 2.05 -3.26
CA PRO A 86 5.76 1.14 -2.45
C PRO A 86 5.22 0.90 -1.06
N LEU A 87 4.65 1.93 -0.44
CA LEU A 87 4.05 1.85 0.90
C LEU A 87 3.00 0.75 0.96
N HIS A 88 2.10 0.68 -0.02
CA HIS A 88 1.04 -0.33 -0.01
C HIS A 88 1.62 -1.74 -0.21
N ILE A 89 2.70 -1.90 -0.96
CA ILE A 89 3.42 -3.17 -1.07
C ILE A 89 4.03 -3.54 0.29
N LYS A 90 4.77 -2.64 0.95
CA LYS A 90 5.35 -2.86 2.29
C LYS A 90 4.30 -3.27 3.32
N LEU A 91 3.16 -2.57 3.35
CA LEU A 91 2.03 -2.90 4.23
C LEU A 91 1.48 -4.30 3.95
N GLY A 92 1.48 -4.73 2.68
CA GLY A 92 1.09 -6.09 2.29
C GLY A 92 2.07 -7.14 2.77
N LEU A 93 3.36 -6.93 2.50
CA LEU A 93 4.42 -7.83 2.91
C LEU A 93 4.46 -8.02 4.43
N MET A 94 4.41 -6.92 5.19
CA MET A 94 4.30 -6.96 6.66
C MET A 94 3.09 -7.79 7.11
N LYS A 95 1.92 -7.57 6.50
CA LYS A 95 0.71 -8.34 6.79
C LYS A 95 0.93 -9.83 6.55
N ASN A 96 1.54 -10.20 5.42
CA ASN A 96 1.81 -11.58 5.07
C ASN A 96 2.83 -12.24 6.01
N SER A 97 3.92 -11.54 6.37
CA SER A 97 4.90 -12.03 7.36
C SER A 97 4.24 -12.32 8.70
N VAL A 98 3.54 -11.34 9.28
CA VAL A 98 2.93 -11.50 10.61
C VAL A 98 1.85 -12.57 10.62
N LYS A 99 1.07 -12.70 9.55
CA LYS A 99 0.08 -13.78 9.43
C LYS A 99 0.72 -15.17 9.39
N ALA A 100 1.95 -15.30 8.89
CA ALA A 100 2.68 -16.56 8.84
C ALA A 100 3.40 -16.92 10.16
N LEU A 101 3.69 -15.94 11.03
CA LEU A 101 4.33 -16.19 12.33
C LEU A 101 3.49 -17.13 13.22
N ASN A 102 4.17 -17.90 14.07
CA ASN A 102 3.51 -18.65 15.13
C ASN A 102 2.82 -17.69 16.12
N LYS A 103 1.50 -17.80 16.26
CA LYS A 103 0.68 -16.89 17.11
C LYS A 103 0.90 -17.11 18.60
N ASP A 104 1.43 -18.26 18.97
CA ASP A 104 1.83 -18.58 20.35
C ASP A 104 3.35 -18.43 20.55
N GLY A 105 4.08 -18.03 19.50
CA GLY A 105 5.53 -17.84 19.52
C GLY A 105 5.98 -16.56 20.24
N GLN A 106 7.24 -16.54 20.67
CA GLN A 106 7.85 -15.40 21.37
C GLN A 106 7.79 -14.10 20.55
N VAL A 107 8.00 -14.19 19.23
CA VAL A 107 7.93 -13.05 18.31
C VAL A 107 6.54 -12.38 18.31
N PHE A 108 5.46 -13.17 18.39
CA PHE A 108 4.10 -12.64 18.38
C PHE A 108 3.74 -11.98 19.72
N LEU A 109 4.17 -12.58 20.83
CA LEU A 109 4.06 -11.98 22.16
C LEU A 109 4.82 -10.65 22.23
N TYR A 110 6.01 -10.59 21.63
CA TYR A 110 6.80 -9.36 21.55
C TYR A 110 6.09 -8.26 20.77
N LEU A 111 5.44 -8.57 19.64
CA LEU A 111 4.63 -7.60 18.88
C LEU A 111 3.50 -7.00 19.72
N ARG A 112 2.82 -7.81 20.54
CA ARG A 112 1.75 -7.34 21.44
C ARG A 112 2.28 -6.40 22.52
N GLN A 113 3.43 -6.72 23.10
CA GLN A 113 4.07 -5.88 24.12
C GLN A 113 4.58 -4.56 23.54
N LYS A 114 5.17 -4.59 22.34
CA LYS A 114 5.74 -3.42 21.69
C LYS A 114 4.68 -2.41 21.23
N PHE A 115 3.50 -2.89 20.83
CA PHE A 115 2.39 -2.04 20.41
C PHE A 115 1.15 -2.25 21.27
N PRO A 116 1.16 -1.82 22.55
CA PRO A 116 0.05 -2.07 23.48
C PRO A 116 -1.24 -1.36 23.08
N THR A 117 -1.17 -0.36 22.20
CA THR A 117 -2.32 0.37 21.66
C THR A 117 -2.98 -0.35 20.47
N LEU A 118 -2.33 -1.36 19.89
CA LEU A 118 -2.94 -2.20 18.86
C LEU A 118 -3.74 -3.32 19.51
N SER A 119 -4.97 -3.53 19.03
CA SER A 119 -5.76 -4.68 19.45
C SER A 119 -5.13 -5.98 18.97
N ASP A 120 -5.34 -7.06 19.72
CA ASP A 120 -4.87 -8.40 19.37
C ASP A 120 -5.30 -8.82 17.95
N ALA A 121 -6.55 -8.49 17.56
CA ALA A 121 -7.05 -8.73 16.21
C ALA A 121 -6.25 -8.00 15.13
N LYS A 122 -5.83 -6.74 15.36
CA LYS A 122 -4.99 -5.99 14.41
C LYS A 122 -3.61 -6.61 14.29
N VAL A 123 -3.00 -7.01 15.40
CA VAL A 123 -1.69 -7.68 15.41
C VAL A 123 -1.79 -9.03 14.69
N LYS A 124 -2.79 -9.87 15.00
CA LYS A 124 -3.03 -11.17 14.34
C LYS A 124 -3.21 -11.02 12.84
N GLU A 125 -3.95 -10.00 12.41
CA GLU A 125 -4.17 -9.71 10.99
C GLU A 125 -3.03 -8.94 10.32
N GLY A 126 -1.94 -8.66 11.04
CA GLY A 126 -0.78 -7.96 10.50
C GLY A 126 -1.08 -6.53 10.04
N ILE A 127 -2.00 -5.85 10.73
CA ILE A 127 -2.45 -4.49 10.39
C ILE A 127 -1.57 -3.49 11.13
N PHE A 128 -0.55 -3.01 10.43
CA PHE A 128 0.38 -1.97 10.90
C PHE A 128 0.32 -0.75 9.98
N ILE A 129 0.67 0.42 10.50
CA ILE A 129 0.88 1.64 9.70
C ILE A 129 2.36 1.86 9.37
N GLY A 130 2.66 2.72 8.39
CA GLY A 130 4.03 3.02 7.96
C GLY A 130 5.02 3.28 9.11
N PRO A 131 4.70 4.17 10.07
CA PRO A 131 5.56 4.42 11.24
C PRO A 131 5.85 3.19 12.10
N GLN A 132 4.86 2.31 12.31
CA GLN A 132 5.04 1.10 13.11
C GLN A 132 5.97 0.10 12.40
N ILE A 133 5.80 -0.08 11.08
CA ILE A 133 6.71 -0.91 10.28
C ILE A 133 8.12 -0.37 10.34
N LYS A 134 8.30 0.94 10.17
CA LYS A 134 9.62 1.59 10.26
C LYS A 134 10.27 1.39 11.63
N ALA A 135 9.49 1.42 12.72
CA ALA A 135 9.97 1.13 14.06
C ALA A 135 10.37 -0.34 14.26
N MET A 136 9.68 -1.28 13.58
CA MET A 136 10.02 -2.71 13.61
C MET A 136 11.27 -3.03 12.80
N LEU A 137 11.45 -2.43 11.62
CA LEU A 137 12.62 -2.68 10.76
C LEU A 137 13.95 -2.28 11.43
N LYS A 138 13.89 -1.34 12.37
CA LYS A 138 15.04 -0.85 13.15
C LYS A 138 15.24 -1.59 14.48
N ASP A 139 14.35 -2.51 14.83
CA ASP A 139 14.37 -3.15 16.13
C ASP A 139 15.20 -4.44 16.11
N GLU A 140 16.42 -4.36 16.62
CA GLU A 140 17.31 -5.52 16.71
C GLU A 140 16.81 -6.55 17.73
N MET A 141 16.12 -6.12 18.79
CA MET A 141 15.55 -7.03 19.78
C MET A 141 14.46 -7.91 19.16
N PHE A 142 13.77 -7.43 18.14
CA PHE A 142 12.74 -8.19 17.45
C PHE A 142 13.30 -9.47 16.80
N LEU A 143 14.47 -9.37 16.15
CA LEU A 143 15.15 -10.49 15.53
C LEU A 143 15.55 -11.57 16.54
N THR A 144 15.92 -11.17 17.77
CA THR A 144 16.29 -12.12 18.83
C THR A 144 15.13 -13.01 19.31
N LYS A 145 13.89 -12.65 18.97
CA LYS A 145 12.68 -13.41 19.35
C LYS A 145 12.20 -14.36 18.25
N MET A 146 12.83 -14.33 17.09
CA MET A 146 12.46 -15.12 15.92
C MET A 146 13.18 -16.47 15.89
N THR A 147 12.50 -17.48 15.36
CA THR A 147 13.15 -18.71 14.90
C THR A 147 14.04 -18.43 13.67
N PRO A 148 14.95 -19.34 13.29
CA PRO A 148 15.77 -19.17 12.09
C PRO A 148 14.96 -18.89 10.82
N VAL A 149 13.84 -19.61 10.61
CA VAL A 149 12.96 -19.43 9.43
C VAL A 149 12.25 -18.08 9.45
N GLU A 150 11.75 -17.64 10.61
CA GLU A 150 11.12 -16.32 10.76
C GLU A 150 12.12 -15.19 10.54
N SER A 151 13.34 -15.34 11.07
CA SER A 151 14.43 -14.37 10.93
C SER A 151 14.89 -14.24 9.48
N GLU A 152 15.04 -15.36 8.76
CA GLU A 152 15.37 -15.38 7.34
C GLU A 152 14.35 -14.57 6.51
N ALA A 153 13.07 -14.87 6.67
CA ALA A 153 11.99 -14.17 5.97
C ALA A 153 11.90 -12.68 6.37
N TRP A 154 12.13 -12.35 7.64
CA TRP A 154 12.15 -10.96 8.11
C TRP A 154 13.33 -10.17 7.54
N ASN A 155 14.52 -10.76 7.49
CA ASN A 155 15.69 -10.13 6.91
C ASN A 155 15.50 -9.92 5.40
N ALA A 156 14.95 -10.88 4.67
CA ALA A 156 14.61 -10.69 3.27
C ALA A 156 13.59 -9.53 3.07
N PHE A 157 12.58 -9.45 3.94
CA PHE A 157 11.62 -8.33 3.94
C PHE A 157 12.29 -6.97 4.21
N LYS A 158 13.20 -6.92 5.18
CA LYS A 158 13.98 -5.71 5.50
C LYS A 158 14.83 -5.27 4.30
N THR A 159 15.56 -6.19 3.69
CA THR A 159 16.39 -5.94 2.51
C THR A 159 15.56 -5.39 1.34
N ILE A 160 14.36 -5.94 1.11
CA ILE A 160 13.44 -5.43 0.08
C ILE A 160 12.92 -4.03 0.40
N CYS A 161 12.63 -3.73 1.66
CA CYS A 161 12.17 -2.41 2.07
C CYS A 161 13.21 -1.31 1.84
N GLU A 162 14.50 -1.65 1.96
CA GLU A 162 15.63 -0.74 1.85
C GLU A 162 16.13 -0.59 0.40
N ASN A 163 16.25 -1.70 -0.32
CA ASN A 163 16.95 -1.78 -1.61
C ASN A 163 16.03 -1.88 -2.84
N PHE A 164 14.72 -2.07 -2.64
CA PHE A 164 13.76 -2.09 -3.74
C PHE A 164 12.61 -1.10 -3.53
N LEU A 165 11.88 -1.24 -2.42
CA LEU A 165 10.70 -0.42 -2.10
C LEU A 165 11.08 0.93 -1.44
N GLY A 166 12.36 1.30 -1.47
CA GLY A 166 12.89 2.55 -0.93
C GLY A 166 13.05 3.64 -2.00
N ASN A 167 13.96 4.58 -1.73
CA ASN A 167 14.31 5.64 -2.68
C ASN A 167 15.27 5.19 -3.79
N LYS A 168 15.88 4.02 -3.62
CA LYS A 168 16.80 3.41 -4.58
C LYS A 168 16.26 2.05 -4.97
N LYS A 169 16.26 1.76 -6.27
CA LYS A 169 16.05 0.43 -6.83
C LYS A 169 17.44 -0.12 -7.15
N ASP A 170 17.91 -1.03 -6.31
CA ASP A 170 19.22 -1.67 -6.48
C ASP A 170 19.25 -2.47 -7.80
N PRO A 171 20.33 -2.43 -8.60
CA PRO A 171 20.48 -3.28 -9.78
C PRO A 171 20.18 -4.77 -9.54
N ASN A 172 20.46 -5.30 -8.34
CA ASN A 172 20.21 -6.71 -7.99
C ASN A 172 18.78 -7.00 -7.50
N TYR A 173 17.83 -6.06 -7.61
CA TYR A 173 16.48 -6.18 -7.06
C TYR A 173 15.75 -7.48 -7.43
N LYS A 174 16.00 -8.05 -8.61
CA LYS A 174 15.39 -9.33 -9.04
C LYS A 174 15.81 -10.49 -8.13
N GLU A 175 17.07 -10.54 -7.74
CA GLU A 175 17.60 -11.53 -6.80
C GLU A 175 17.02 -11.32 -5.40
N LEU A 176 16.97 -10.06 -4.94
CA LEU A 176 16.37 -9.72 -3.64
C LEU A 176 14.90 -10.16 -3.56
N VAL A 177 14.15 -9.99 -4.64
CA VAL A 177 12.74 -10.40 -4.71
C VAL A 177 12.63 -11.92 -4.74
N SER A 178 13.49 -12.61 -5.49
CA SER A 178 13.57 -14.08 -5.48
C SER A 178 13.83 -14.62 -4.08
N ASN A 179 14.79 -14.04 -3.35
CA ASN A 179 15.11 -14.42 -1.98
C ASN A 179 13.93 -14.20 -1.04
N LEU A 180 13.25 -13.04 -1.14
CA LEU A 180 12.02 -12.78 -0.40
C LEU A 180 10.94 -13.84 -0.65
N LEU A 181 10.69 -14.18 -1.92
CA LEU A 181 9.66 -15.13 -2.31
C LEU A 181 9.97 -16.53 -1.77
N SER A 182 11.22 -16.97 -1.88
CA SER A 182 11.69 -18.26 -1.34
C SER A 182 11.53 -18.32 0.18
N SER A 183 12.03 -17.33 0.92
CA SER A 183 11.92 -17.32 2.38
C SER A 183 10.46 -17.19 2.85
N TYR A 184 9.61 -16.46 2.12
CA TYR A 184 8.17 -16.40 2.42
C TYR A 184 7.45 -17.74 2.16
N GLN A 185 7.83 -18.44 1.09
CA GLN A 185 7.31 -19.78 0.82
C GLN A 185 7.73 -20.75 1.92
N HIS A 186 9.00 -20.71 2.34
CA HIS A 186 9.54 -21.55 3.42
C HIS A 186 8.86 -21.25 4.76
N LEU A 187 8.59 -19.97 5.06
CA LEU A 187 7.81 -19.54 6.23
C LEU A 187 6.34 -20.00 6.19
N GLY A 188 5.83 -20.42 5.03
CA GLY A 188 4.41 -20.78 4.85
C GLY A 188 3.50 -19.55 4.70
N ALA A 189 4.04 -18.40 4.30
CA ALA A 189 3.24 -17.23 4.02
C ALA A 189 2.33 -17.46 2.81
N ARG A 190 1.04 -17.11 2.94
CA ARG A 190 0.12 -17.16 1.80
C ARG A 190 0.42 -16.02 0.83
N MET A 191 0.44 -16.31 -0.47
CA MET A 191 0.63 -15.27 -1.49
C MET A 191 -0.59 -14.33 -1.53
N SER A 192 -0.35 -13.04 -1.29
CA SER A 192 -1.33 -11.99 -1.54
C SER A 192 -1.16 -11.44 -2.95
N LEU A 193 -2.14 -10.66 -3.42
CA LEU A 193 -2.02 -9.95 -4.70
C LEU A 193 -0.73 -9.12 -4.78
N LYS A 194 -0.30 -8.50 -3.67
CA LYS A 194 0.93 -7.70 -3.62
C LYS A 194 2.20 -8.55 -3.79
N ILE A 195 2.23 -9.75 -3.18
CA ILE A 195 3.32 -10.71 -3.39
C ILE A 195 3.29 -11.21 -4.84
N HIS A 196 2.10 -11.46 -5.41
CA HIS A 196 1.97 -11.85 -6.81
C HIS A 196 2.52 -10.79 -7.77
N PHE A 197 2.30 -9.49 -7.49
CA PHE A 197 2.93 -8.42 -8.28
C PHE A 197 4.47 -8.50 -8.24
N LEU A 198 5.07 -8.82 -7.09
CA LEU A 198 6.51 -9.02 -7.00
C LEU A 198 6.99 -10.28 -7.75
N HIS A 199 6.20 -11.35 -7.70
CA HIS A 199 6.53 -12.62 -8.32
C HIS A 199 6.45 -12.58 -9.85
N ASN A 200 5.41 -11.93 -10.40
CA ASN A 200 5.04 -12.09 -11.80
C ASN A 200 5.02 -10.78 -12.61
N GLN A 201 4.99 -9.63 -11.93
CA GLN A 201 4.79 -8.32 -12.54
C GLN A 201 5.88 -7.36 -12.07
N LEU A 202 7.10 -7.86 -11.90
CA LEU A 202 8.17 -7.09 -11.30
C LEU A 202 8.61 -5.90 -12.18
N ASP A 203 8.54 -6.06 -13.50
CA ASP A 203 8.85 -5.02 -14.47
C ASP A 203 7.77 -3.91 -14.54
N PHE A 204 6.60 -4.12 -13.91
CA PHE A 204 5.56 -3.09 -13.76
C PHE A 204 6.01 -1.94 -12.81
N PHE A 205 6.93 -2.22 -11.89
CA PHE A 205 7.37 -1.21 -10.94
C PHE A 205 8.35 -0.22 -11.59
N PRO A 206 8.10 1.11 -11.50
CA PRO A 206 8.96 2.11 -12.10
C PRO A 206 10.39 2.07 -11.55
N ALA A 207 11.32 2.69 -12.28
CA ALA A 207 12.72 2.74 -11.88
C ALA A 207 12.93 3.46 -10.53
N ASN A 208 12.19 4.55 -10.29
CA ASN A 208 12.27 5.32 -9.04
C ASN A 208 10.97 5.20 -8.24
N LEU A 209 10.92 4.19 -7.38
CA LEU A 209 9.79 3.96 -6.47
C LEU A 209 9.67 5.03 -5.37
N GLY A 210 10.79 5.66 -4.97
CA GLY A 210 10.78 6.75 -3.99
C GLY A 210 10.03 7.99 -4.46
N ALA A 211 10.08 8.29 -5.77
CA ALA A 211 9.37 9.42 -6.36
C ALA A 211 7.84 9.29 -6.27
N VAL A 212 7.32 8.06 -6.18
CA VAL A 212 5.88 7.76 -6.12
C VAL A 212 5.42 7.37 -4.70
N SER A 213 6.16 7.85 -3.68
CA SER A 213 5.83 7.67 -2.28
C SER A 213 4.48 8.30 -1.91
N VAL A 214 3.66 7.56 -1.16
CA VAL A 214 2.35 8.01 -0.65
C VAL A 214 2.46 8.54 0.79
N GLU A 215 3.65 8.93 1.22
CA GLU A 215 3.85 9.63 2.50
C GLU A 215 2.97 10.89 2.61
N HIS A 216 2.76 11.61 1.51
CA HIS A 216 1.81 12.73 1.45
C HIS A 216 0.36 12.28 1.73
N GLY A 217 -0.04 11.09 1.28
CA GLY A 217 -1.33 10.49 1.59
C GLY A 217 -1.46 10.08 3.06
N GLU A 218 -0.39 9.52 3.67
CA GLU A 218 -0.39 9.26 5.12
C GLU A 218 -0.49 10.57 5.93
N ARG A 219 0.19 11.63 5.51
CA ARG A 219 0.09 12.96 6.13
C ARG A 219 -1.32 13.54 6.00
N PHE A 220 -1.93 13.42 4.82
CA PHE A 220 -3.33 13.80 4.60
C PHE A 220 -4.27 13.15 5.63
N HIS A 221 -4.13 11.85 5.89
CA HIS A 221 -4.94 11.16 6.90
C HIS A 221 -4.73 11.72 8.32
N GLN A 222 -3.50 12.09 8.68
CA GLN A 222 -3.20 12.69 9.99
C GLN A 222 -3.81 14.08 10.13
N ASP A 223 -3.68 14.90 9.09
CA ASP A 223 -4.21 16.27 9.04
C ASP A 223 -5.74 16.25 9.10
N ILE A 224 -6.38 15.40 8.29
CA ILE A 224 -7.83 15.22 8.28
C ILE A 224 -8.34 14.71 9.62
N SER A 225 -7.69 13.72 10.24
CA SER A 225 -8.09 13.22 11.57
C SER A 225 -7.99 14.30 12.65
N LYS A 226 -7.02 15.20 12.55
CA LYS A 226 -6.91 16.36 13.45
C LYS A 226 -8.01 17.37 13.18
N MET A 227 -8.30 17.67 11.92
CA MET A 227 -9.39 18.57 11.54
C MET A 227 -10.75 18.02 11.97
N GLU A 228 -11.04 16.75 11.70
CA GLU A 228 -12.31 16.13 12.10
C GLU A 228 -12.54 16.26 13.61
N ARG A 229 -11.51 16.06 14.44
CA ARG A 229 -11.59 16.33 15.88
C ARG A 229 -11.86 17.79 16.20
N ASN A 230 -11.18 18.73 15.56
CA ASN A 230 -11.38 20.16 15.78
C ASN A 230 -12.78 20.64 15.38
N TYR A 231 -13.37 20.03 14.34
CA TYR A 231 -14.71 20.35 13.84
C TYR A 231 -15.79 19.49 14.48
N GLN A 232 -15.44 18.64 15.46
CA GLN A 232 -16.34 17.76 16.19
C GLN A 232 -17.11 16.79 15.28
N GLY A 233 -16.43 16.26 14.26
CA GLY A 233 -17.01 15.34 13.28
C GLY A 233 -17.87 16.00 12.20
N ARG A 234 -17.96 17.34 12.16
CA ARG A 234 -18.67 18.04 11.09
C ARG A 234 -17.87 18.03 9.79
N TRP A 235 -18.49 17.53 8.73
CA TRP A 235 -17.95 17.50 7.36
C TRP A 235 -18.72 18.49 6.48
N ASP A 236 -18.43 19.78 6.64
CA ASP A 236 -19.10 20.86 5.92
C ASP A 236 -18.15 21.59 4.93
N PRO A 237 -18.70 22.40 3.99
CA PRO A 237 -17.86 23.19 3.08
C PRO A 237 -16.88 24.14 3.78
N ALA A 238 -17.17 24.56 5.02
CA ALA A 238 -16.28 25.44 5.78
C ALA A 238 -15.01 24.69 6.24
N MET A 239 -15.16 23.47 6.77
CA MET A 239 -14.04 22.59 7.10
C MET A 239 -13.16 22.33 5.87
N LEU A 240 -13.76 22.04 4.71
CA LEU A 240 -13.01 21.82 3.47
C LEU A 240 -12.32 23.10 3.00
N GLY A 241 -12.97 24.26 3.14
CA GLY A 241 -12.39 25.57 2.86
C GLY A 241 -11.17 25.87 3.73
N ASP A 242 -11.26 25.58 5.03
CA ASP A 242 -10.16 25.76 5.98
C ASP A 242 -9.00 24.77 5.72
N PHE A 243 -9.30 23.55 5.29
CA PHE A 243 -8.27 22.59 4.86
C PHE A 243 -7.52 23.11 3.63
N CYS A 244 -8.26 23.56 2.60
CA CYS A 244 -7.66 24.19 1.42
C CYS A 244 -6.82 25.42 1.79
N TRP A 245 -7.28 26.22 2.75
CA TRP A 245 -6.57 27.41 3.22
C TRP A 245 -5.29 27.05 3.98
N MET A 246 -5.31 26.01 4.81
CA MET A 246 -4.13 25.47 5.49
C MET A 246 -3.07 25.05 4.47
N LEU A 247 -3.45 24.26 3.46
CA LEU A 247 -2.53 23.86 2.38
C LEU A 247 -1.92 25.05 1.64
N LYS A 248 -2.71 26.10 1.38
CA LYS A 248 -2.24 27.34 0.73
C LYS A 248 -1.29 28.15 1.62
N ARG A 249 -1.51 28.13 2.95
CA ARG A 249 -0.66 28.82 3.94
C ARG A 249 0.69 28.14 4.13
N ASP A 250 0.72 26.82 4.07
CA ASP A 250 1.93 26.03 4.25
C ASP A 250 2.85 26.04 3.01
N ASN A 251 2.46 26.75 1.94
CA ASN A 251 3.32 26.96 0.78
C ASN A 251 4.45 27.96 1.12
N PRO A 252 5.73 27.53 1.21
CA PRO A 252 6.84 28.38 1.62
C PRO A 252 7.17 29.48 0.60
N GLN A 253 6.68 29.36 -0.64
CA GLN A 253 6.89 30.36 -1.69
C GLN A 253 5.93 31.56 -1.58
N VAL A 254 4.90 31.47 -0.73
CA VAL A 254 3.88 32.52 -0.59
C VAL A 254 4.08 33.27 0.74
N LYS A 255 4.45 34.56 0.66
CA LYS A 255 4.53 35.43 1.84
C LYS A 255 3.13 35.86 2.29
N HIS A 256 2.62 35.27 3.37
CA HIS A 256 1.34 35.65 3.97
C HIS A 256 1.52 36.73 5.04
N LYS A 257 0.93 37.92 4.85
CA LYS A 257 0.81 38.94 5.92
C LYS A 257 -0.50 38.72 6.68
N ARG A 258 -0.42 38.42 7.98
CA ARG A 258 -1.60 38.33 8.86
C ARG A 258 -2.17 39.73 9.06
N LYS A 259 -3.23 40.09 8.33
CA LYS A 259 -4.00 41.31 8.62
C LYS A 259 -4.99 41.00 9.75
N ALA A 260 -4.61 41.30 10.99
CA ALA A 260 -5.58 41.38 12.07
C ALA A 260 -6.38 42.68 11.90
N ARG A 261 -7.71 42.59 11.71
CA ARG A 261 -8.57 43.74 11.94
C ARG A 261 -8.77 43.83 13.44
N ALA A 262 -8.16 44.83 14.08
CA ALA A 262 -8.57 45.22 15.42
C ALA A 262 -10.05 45.59 15.34
N LYS A 263 -10.90 44.89 16.09
CA LYS A 263 -12.23 45.42 16.40
C LYS A 263 -11.97 46.61 17.32
N LEU A 264 -12.18 47.81 16.82
CA LEU A 264 -12.40 48.97 17.67
C LEU A 264 -13.71 48.68 18.42
N PHE A 265 -13.59 48.43 19.72
CA PHE A 265 -14.71 48.45 20.64
C PHE A 265 -15.06 49.91 20.95
#